data_AF-A0AAV7UJM1-F1
#
_entry.id   AF-A0AAV7UJM1-F1
#
_cell.length_a   1.000
_cell.length_b   1.000
_cell.length_c   1.000
_cell.angle_alpha   90.00
_cell.angle_beta   90.00
_cell.angle_gamma   90.00
#
_symmetry.space_group_name_H-M   'P 1'
#
loop_
_entity.id
_entity.type
_entity.pdbx_description
1 polymer ?
#
loop_
_entity_poly.entity_id
_entity_poly.type
_entity_poly.pdbx_seq_one_letter_code
_entity_poly.pdbx_strand_id
1 'polypeptide(L)'
;MCVVLSVSVFLTELLLLCTCTRAEESDTCPGVQLVGLTGSDRLAIIQGCPGTQGPIGPPGPAGAPGEKGSTGEPGLRGLKGDPGHPGKAGPKGDAGDSPDVASILCQKGPYSCVDVLHRGYSLSGWYTIYLPDCRAMQVYCDMETDGGGWLVFQRRRDGSVDFYLDWNSYKKGFGRQESEFWLGNENIHQLTKAGSMHLRVDLEDFKGKRTFAMYETFKLQSEEEKYQLHLGKFIGGSAGDSLSTHSGKPFSTHDRDNDNKETNCAKIVQGAWWYYTCYRSNLNARYAVNGQEAHQYGIDWATGNGIGKSYKCTEMKFR
;
A
#
# COMPACT_ATOMS: atom_id res chain seq x y z
N MET A 1 -64.13 5.23 30.67
CA MET A 1 -63.90 6.69 30.84
C MET A 1 -62.73 7.04 29.95
N CYS A 2 -62.87 7.50 28.69
CA CYS A 2 -63.66 8.62 28.18
C CYS A 2 -63.26 9.95 28.84
N VAL A 3 -62.33 10.68 28.21
CA VAL A 3 -62.39 12.14 28.09
C VAL A 3 -61.90 12.51 26.70
N VAL A 4 -62.80 13.16 25.99
CA VAL A 4 -62.70 13.80 24.69
C VAL A 4 -62.14 15.20 24.90
N LEU A 5 -61.32 15.72 24.00
CA LEU A 5 -61.31 17.14 23.69
C LEU A 5 -60.81 17.36 22.25
N SER A 6 -61.78 17.71 21.41
CA SER A 6 -61.68 18.19 20.05
C SER A 6 -61.75 19.71 20.09
N VAL A 7 -60.92 20.41 19.31
CA VAL A 7 -61.30 21.67 18.64
C VAL A 7 -60.59 21.75 17.28
N SER A 8 -61.37 22.06 16.25
CA SER A 8 -61.04 22.09 14.83
C SER A 8 -60.83 23.53 14.29
N VAL A 9 -60.44 23.61 13.00
CA VAL A 9 -60.59 24.72 12.02
C VAL A 9 -59.50 25.81 12.13
N PHE A 10 -58.66 26.12 11.12
CA PHE A 10 -59.01 26.70 9.83
C PHE A 10 -58.02 26.41 8.68
N LEU A 11 -58.63 26.31 7.50
CA LEU A 11 -58.12 26.14 6.14
C LEU A 11 -57.87 27.51 5.50
N THR A 12 -56.73 27.74 4.84
CA THR A 12 -56.62 28.64 3.68
C THR A 12 -55.34 28.35 2.88
N GLU A 13 -55.52 28.11 1.59
CA GLU A 13 -54.50 27.87 0.57
C GLU A 13 -53.66 29.10 0.21
N LEU A 14 -52.43 28.88 -0.24
CA LEU A 14 -51.79 29.75 -1.24
C LEU A 14 -50.98 28.89 -2.23
N LEU A 15 -51.55 28.74 -3.42
CA LEU A 15 -50.94 28.22 -4.64
C LEU A 15 -49.72 29.06 -5.03
N LEU A 16 -48.54 28.46 -5.14
CA LEU A 16 -47.42 29.03 -5.91
C LEU A 16 -47.09 28.08 -7.07
N LEU A 17 -47.37 28.55 -8.28
CA LEU A 17 -47.16 27.87 -9.56
C LEU A 17 -45.68 27.56 -9.77
N CYS A 18 -45.34 26.28 -9.80
CA CYS A 18 -44.04 25.77 -10.22
C CYS A 18 -44.12 25.45 -11.72
N THR A 19 -43.66 26.36 -12.58
CA THR A 19 -43.54 26.08 -14.02
C THR A 19 -42.27 25.26 -14.26
N CYS A 20 -42.43 23.94 -14.26
CA CYS A 20 -41.45 23.00 -14.81
C CYS A 20 -41.47 23.10 -16.34
N THR A 21 -40.45 23.74 -16.92
CA THR A 21 -40.16 23.60 -18.36
C THR A 21 -39.61 22.19 -18.60
N ARG A 22 -40.38 21.36 -19.32
CA ARG A 22 -39.92 20.10 -19.90
C ARG A 22 -38.84 20.41 -20.94
N ALA A 23 -37.60 20.03 -20.66
CA ALA A 23 -36.62 19.71 -21.69
C ALA A 23 -36.69 18.20 -21.90
N GLU A 24 -37.08 17.76 -23.09
CA GLU A 24 -36.86 16.38 -23.52
C GLU A 24 -35.43 16.28 -24.02
N GLU A 25 -34.59 15.52 -23.33
CA GLU A 25 -33.36 14.99 -23.90
C GLU A 25 -33.26 13.52 -23.50
N SER A 26 -33.38 12.66 -24.50
CA SER A 26 -33.30 11.21 -24.39
C SER A 26 -31.85 10.78 -24.39
N ASP A 27 -31.25 10.60 -23.22
CA ASP A 27 -29.97 9.89 -23.08
C ASP A 27 -30.12 8.72 -22.10
N THR A 28 -30.40 7.56 -22.67
CA THR A 28 -30.28 6.28 -21.99
C THR A 28 -28.80 5.96 -21.72
N CYS A 29 -28.38 6.00 -20.45
CA CYS A 29 -27.17 5.30 -19.99
C CYS A 29 -27.56 3.90 -19.46
N PRO A 30 -26.94 2.79 -19.91
CA PRO A 30 -27.28 1.48 -19.39
C PRO A 30 -26.35 1.03 -18.26
N GLY A 31 -26.96 0.47 -17.21
CA GLY A 31 -26.55 -0.75 -16.51
C GLY A 31 -25.21 -0.78 -15.77
N VAL A 32 -25.24 -0.50 -14.46
CA VAL A 32 -24.20 -0.94 -13.53
C VAL A 32 -24.38 -2.44 -13.28
N GLN A 33 -23.41 -3.27 -13.68
CA GLN A 33 -23.42 -4.70 -13.35
C GLN A 33 -22.51 -4.95 -12.13
N LEU A 34 -23.14 -5.23 -10.98
CA LEU A 34 -22.47 -5.68 -9.77
C LEU A 34 -22.17 -7.17 -9.90
N VAL A 35 -20.90 -7.55 -10.02
CA VAL A 35 -20.47 -8.95 -9.93
C VAL A 35 -20.13 -9.24 -8.47
N GLY A 36 -20.93 -10.07 -7.81
CA GLY A 36 -20.67 -10.52 -6.45
C GLY A 36 -19.69 -11.67 -6.42
N LEU A 37 -18.52 -11.48 -5.81
CA LEU A 37 -17.66 -12.56 -5.33
C LEU A 37 -17.87 -12.64 -3.81
N THR A 38 -18.11 -13.85 -3.29
CA THR A 38 -18.47 -14.08 -1.90
C THR A 38 -17.37 -13.62 -0.93
N GLY A 39 -17.72 -12.71 -0.03
CA GLY A 39 -16.87 -12.19 1.06
C GLY A 39 -16.61 -10.69 0.94
N SER A 40 -17.49 -9.87 1.55
CA SER A 40 -17.44 -8.40 1.79
C SER A 40 -16.95 -7.40 0.72
N ASP A 41 -16.38 -7.81 -0.41
CA ASP A 41 -15.87 -6.92 -1.45
C ASP A 41 -16.85 -6.81 -2.63
N ARG A 42 -17.21 -5.57 -3.00
CA ARG A 42 -17.98 -5.25 -4.21
C ARG A 42 -17.12 -4.41 -5.14
N LEU A 43 -16.80 -4.95 -6.32
CA LEU A 43 -16.16 -4.23 -7.42
C LEU A 43 -17.22 -3.63 -8.35
N ALA A 44 -17.07 -2.34 -8.70
CA ALA A 44 -17.88 -1.66 -9.71
C ALA A 44 -17.02 -1.38 -10.94
N ILE A 45 -17.43 -1.89 -12.12
CA ILE A 45 -16.81 -1.59 -13.41
C ILE A 45 -17.65 -0.49 -14.06
N ILE A 46 -17.05 0.68 -14.29
CA ILE A 46 -17.69 1.80 -14.98
C ILE A 46 -17.22 1.76 -16.43
N GLN A 47 -18.11 1.40 -17.36
CA GLN A 47 -17.83 1.46 -18.80
C GLN A 47 -18.04 2.90 -19.29
N GLY A 48 -17.00 3.50 -19.86
CA GLY A 48 -17.07 4.87 -20.40
C GLY A 48 -17.94 4.95 -21.66
N CYS A 49 -18.69 6.06 -21.80
CA CYS A 49 -19.55 6.30 -22.95
C CYS A 49 -18.74 6.41 -24.27
N PRO A 50 -19.27 5.94 -25.41
CA PRO A 50 -18.65 6.17 -26.72
C PRO A 50 -18.60 7.66 -27.07
N GLY A 51 -17.51 8.11 -27.68
CA GLY A 51 -17.37 9.49 -28.16
C GLY A 51 -18.39 9.82 -29.26
N THR A 52 -18.88 11.06 -29.28
CA THR A 52 -19.85 11.55 -30.27
C THR A 52 -19.22 11.63 -31.66
N GLN A 53 -20.01 11.28 -32.69
CA GLN A 53 -19.58 11.35 -34.09
C GLN A 53 -19.42 12.81 -34.51
N GLY A 54 -18.31 13.13 -35.20
CA GLY A 54 -18.04 14.48 -35.69
C GLY A 54 -19.09 14.98 -36.69
N PRO A 55 -19.26 16.31 -36.83
CA PRO A 55 -20.30 16.90 -37.68
C PRO A 55 -20.09 16.55 -39.16
N ILE A 56 -21.21 16.33 -39.86
CA ILE A 56 -21.25 16.06 -41.30
C ILE A 56 -20.78 17.29 -42.09
N GLY A 57 -19.93 17.08 -43.10
CA GLY A 57 -19.43 18.16 -43.95
C GLY A 57 -20.52 18.85 -44.78
N PRO A 58 -20.35 20.13 -45.14
CA PRO A 58 -21.37 20.88 -45.86
C PRO A 58 -21.65 20.31 -47.27
N PRO A 59 -22.90 20.37 -47.76
CA PRO A 59 -23.26 19.95 -49.12
C PRO A 59 -22.50 20.74 -50.20
N GLY A 60 -22.17 20.06 -51.31
CA GLY A 60 -21.53 20.70 -52.46
C GLY A 60 -22.45 21.72 -53.16
N PRO A 61 -21.87 22.73 -53.84
CA PRO A 61 -22.64 23.77 -54.52
C PRO A 61 -23.45 23.22 -55.70
N ALA A 62 -24.62 23.84 -55.96
CA ALA A 62 -25.53 23.48 -57.05
C ALA A 62 -24.95 23.81 -58.44
N GLY A 63 -25.28 22.97 -59.44
CA GLY A 63 -24.87 23.13 -60.84
C GLY A 63 -25.53 24.30 -61.57
N ALA A 64 -24.83 24.81 -62.58
CA ALA A 64 -25.06 26.08 -63.27
C ALA A 64 -26.36 26.15 -64.13
N PRO A 65 -27.00 27.33 -64.24
CA PRO A 65 -27.99 27.62 -65.28
C PRO A 65 -27.35 27.84 -66.66
N GLY A 66 -28.01 27.33 -67.71
CA GLY A 66 -27.57 27.37 -69.11
C GLY A 66 -27.71 28.71 -69.85
N GLU A 67 -27.05 28.76 -71.00
CA GLU A 67 -26.58 29.94 -71.74
C GLU A 67 -27.65 30.90 -72.29
N LYS A 68 -27.27 32.18 -72.39
CA LYS A 68 -27.92 33.19 -73.24
C LYS A 68 -26.88 33.83 -74.17
N GLY A 69 -27.24 33.90 -75.46
CA GLY A 69 -26.37 34.21 -76.59
C GLY A 69 -25.77 35.62 -76.67
N SER A 70 -24.81 35.71 -77.58
CA SER A 70 -23.67 36.64 -77.67
C SER A 70 -23.97 38.10 -78.01
N THR A 71 -23.12 39.01 -77.50
CA THR A 71 -22.88 40.33 -78.13
C THR A 71 -21.47 40.84 -77.80
N GLY A 72 -20.67 41.08 -78.85
CA GLY A 72 -19.47 41.92 -78.94
C GLY A 72 -18.17 41.34 -78.39
N GLU A 73 -17.09 41.27 -79.20
CA GLU A 73 -15.73 40.97 -78.74
C GLU A 73 -15.00 42.24 -78.25
N PRO A 74 -14.49 42.23 -77.01
CA PRO A 74 -13.37 43.09 -76.61
C PRO A 74 -12.16 42.28 -76.10
N GLY A 75 -11.00 42.57 -76.71
CA GLY A 75 -9.62 42.51 -76.18
C GLY A 75 -9.12 41.23 -75.50
N LEU A 76 -8.13 40.56 -76.10
CA LEU A 76 -7.37 39.47 -75.48
C LEU A 76 -6.74 39.90 -74.15
N ARG A 77 -7.28 39.37 -73.04
CA ARG A 77 -6.75 39.54 -71.69
C ARG A 77 -5.67 38.48 -71.42
N GLY A 78 -4.50 38.90 -70.94
CA GLY A 78 -3.33 38.05 -70.73
C GLY A 78 -3.58 36.86 -69.79
N LEU A 79 -2.90 35.75 -70.05
CA LEU A 79 -2.98 34.50 -69.29
C LEU A 79 -2.72 34.75 -67.80
N LYS A 80 -3.63 34.29 -66.95
CA LYS A 80 -3.50 34.34 -65.48
C LYS A 80 -2.40 33.35 -65.05
N GLY A 81 -1.39 33.84 -64.32
CA GLY A 81 -0.31 33.00 -63.81
C GLY A 81 -0.81 31.92 -62.84
N ASP A 82 -0.13 30.78 -62.83
CA ASP A 82 -0.48 29.61 -62.00
C ASP A 82 -0.48 29.95 -60.50
N PRO A 83 -1.38 29.37 -59.70
CA PRO A 83 -1.38 29.56 -58.24
C PRO A 83 -0.06 29.10 -57.61
N GLY A 84 0.51 29.93 -56.72
CA GLY A 84 1.74 29.63 -56.01
C GLY A 84 1.61 28.39 -55.11
N HIS A 85 2.71 27.61 -55.02
CA HIS A 85 2.75 26.38 -54.22
C HIS A 85 2.48 26.65 -52.72
N PRO A 86 1.75 25.77 -52.02
CA PRO A 86 1.50 25.91 -50.59
C PRO A 86 2.80 26.02 -49.78
N GLY A 87 2.81 26.89 -48.77
CA GLY A 87 3.96 27.07 -47.87
C GLY A 87 4.27 25.78 -47.08
N LYS A 88 5.56 25.54 -46.83
CA LYS A 88 6.03 24.39 -46.04
C LYS A 88 5.42 24.44 -44.63
N ALA A 89 4.97 23.30 -44.12
CA ALA A 89 4.47 23.18 -42.75
C ALA A 89 5.51 23.69 -41.75
N GLY A 90 5.07 24.42 -40.73
CA GLY A 90 5.94 24.93 -39.67
C GLY A 90 6.60 23.81 -38.87
N PRO A 91 7.72 24.09 -38.17
CA PRO A 91 8.38 23.10 -37.35
C PRO A 91 7.42 22.57 -36.27
N LYS A 92 7.45 21.26 -36.05
CA LYS A 92 6.71 20.58 -34.98
C LYS A 92 7.14 21.22 -33.65
N GLY A 93 6.18 21.64 -32.83
CA GLY A 93 6.46 22.17 -31.50
C GLY A 93 7.20 21.14 -30.64
N ASP A 94 8.12 21.61 -29.81
CA ASP A 94 8.88 20.77 -28.89
C ASP A 94 7.94 20.03 -27.92
N ALA A 95 8.26 18.77 -27.62
CA ALA A 95 7.51 18.00 -26.64
C ALA A 95 7.64 18.68 -25.27
N GLY A 96 6.52 18.98 -24.63
CA GLY A 96 6.53 19.56 -23.29
C GLY A 96 7.19 18.62 -22.29
N ASP A 97 8.13 19.15 -21.50
CA ASP A 97 8.72 18.47 -20.36
C ASP A 97 7.62 18.08 -19.36
N SER A 98 7.25 16.80 -19.32
CA SER A 98 6.45 16.27 -18.23
C SER A 98 7.31 16.36 -16.95
N PRO A 99 6.81 16.94 -15.85
CA PRO A 99 7.53 16.89 -14.59
C PRO A 99 7.76 15.43 -14.20
N ASP A 100 8.97 15.12 -13.74
CA ASP A 100 9.31 13.80 -13.21
C ASP A 100 8.44 13.50 -11.98
N VAL A 101 7.32 12.83 -12.20
CA VAL A 101 6.33 12.46 -11.19
C VAL A 101 7.00 11.68 -10.04
N ALA A 102 8.04 10.88 -10.33
CA ALA A 102 8.76 10.13 -9.32
C ALA A 102 9.55 11.05 -8.37
N SER A 103 10.20 12.09 -8.90
CA SER A 103 10.90 13.10 -8.10
C SER A 103 9.95 13.88 -7.20
N ILE A 104 8.79 14.29 -7.71
CA ILE A 104 7.77 14.98 -6.91
C ILE A 104 7.24 14.09 -5.79
N LEU A 105 6.97 12.82 -6.10
CA LEU A 105 6.48 11.84 -5.13
C LEU A 105 7.53 11.52 -4.05
N CYS A 106 8.81 11.44 -4.39
CA CYS A 106 9.87 11.32 -3.38
C CYS A 106 9.91 12.54 -2.46
N GLN A 107 9.95 13.75 -3.03
CA GLN A 107 10.12 14.98 -2.24
C GLN A 107 8.93 15.26 -1.32
N LYS A 108 7.71 14.94 -1.78
CA LYS A 108 6.47 15.22 -1.04
C LYS A 108 5.88 13.99 -0.36
N GLY A 109 6.40 12.79 -0.59
CA GLY A 109 5.89 11.54 -0.03
C GLY A 109 6.16 11.40 1.46
N PRO A 110 5.47 10.47 2.15
CA PRO A 110 5.77 10.16 3.54
C PRO A 110 7.06 9.35 3.65
N TYR A 111 7.85 9.55 4.71
CA TYR A 111 9.10 8.83 4.95
C TYR A 111 8.95 7.75 6.02
N SER A 112 7.83 7.76 6.76
CA SER A 112 7.51 6.83 7.83
C SER A 112 6.00 6.61 7.98
N CYS A 113 5.60 5.57 8.71
CA CYS A 113 4.18 5.37 9.07
C CYS A 113 3.64 6.47 9.99
N VAL A 114 4.52 7.15 10.76
CA VAL A 114 4.14 8.35 11.54
C VAL A 114 3.74 9.49 10.60
N ASP A 115 4.49 9.72 9.52
CA ASP A 115 4.14 10.74 8.52
C ASP A 115 2.84 10.41 7.81
N VAL A 116 2.61 9.13 7.49
CA VAL A 116 1.35 8.66 6.90
C VAL A 116 0.19 8.98 7.84
N LEU A 117 0.34 8.68 9.15
CA LEU A 117 -0.67 8.99 10.16
C LEU A 117 -0.94 10.49 10.30
N HIS A 118 0.11 11.32 10.37
CA HIS A 118 -0.02 12.78 10.46
C HIS A 118 -0.68 13.43 9.22
N ARG A 119 -0.64 12.75 8.07
CA ARG A 119 -1.34 13.16 6.85
C ARG A 119 -2.84 12.79 6.87
N GLY A 120 -3.32 12.18 7.95
CA GLY A 120 -4.73 11.86 8.15
C GLY A 120 -5.14 10.44 7.74
N TYR A 121 -4.20 9.59 7.33
CA TYR A 121 -4.47 8.18 7.05
C TYR A 121 -4.47 7.39 8.36
N SER A 122 -5.66 7.06 8.86
CA SER A 122 -5.86 6.43 10.17
C SER A 122 -6.17 4.93 10.12
N LEU A 123 -6.26 4.33 8.93
CA LEU A 123 -6.53 2.90 8.77
C LEU A 123 -5.23 2.12 8.63
N SER A 124 -5.11 1.00 9.35
CA SER A 124 -3.98 0.09 9.19
C SER A 124 -3.97 -0.53 7.78
N GLY A 125 -2.80 -0.65 7.16
CA GLY A 125 -2.71 -1.15 5.79
C GLY A 125 -1.35 -0.97 5.14
N TRP A 126 -1.27 -1.30 3.86
CA TRP A 126 -0.08 -1.11 3.05
C TRP A 126 -0.01 0.30 2.48
N TYR A 127 1.11 0.97 2.71
CA TYR A 127 1.38 2.32 2.23
C TYR A 127 2.75 2.37 1.53
N THR A 128 2.90 3.32 0.61
CA THR A 128 4.20 3.64 0.02
C THR A 128 4.88 4.71 0.87
N ILE A 129 6.10 4.42 1.32
CA ILE A 129 7.02 5.40 1.91
C ILE A 129 8.24 5.59 1.01
N TYR A 130 8.95 6.70 1.19
CA TYR A 130 10.15 7.03 0.43
C TYR A 130 11.36 7.07 1.35
N LEU A 131 12.42 6.39 0.96
CA LEU A 131 13.70 6.44 1.66
C LEU A 131 14.52 7.68 1.26
N PRO A 132 15.60 8.03 2.01
CA PRO A 132 16.43 9.20 1.69
C PRO A 132 17.07 9.18 0.29
N ASP A 133 17.24 8.00 -0.29
CA ASP A 133 17.72 7.77 -1.67
C ASP A 133 16.60 7.84 -2.72
N CYS A 134 15.41 8.32 -2.34
CA CYS A 134 14.19 8.36 -3.14
C CYS A 134 13.61 7.00 -3.55
N ARG A 135 14.11 5.89 -2.98
CA ARG A 135 13.54 4.58 -3.24
C ARG A 135 12.17 4.46 -2.59
N ALA A 136 11.15 4.19 -3.41
CA ALA A 136 9.81 3.86 -2.93
C ALA A 136 9.77 2.46 -2.33
N MET A 137 9.10 2.30 -1.20
CA MET A 137 8.95 1.03 -0.49
C MET A 137 7.52 0.86 0.00
N GLN A 138 6.93 -0.31 -0.30
CA GLN A 138 5.66 -0.72 0.30
C GLN A 138 5.92 -1.25 1.72
N VAL A 139 5.23 -0.67 2.69
CA VAL A 139 5.32 -1.07 4.11
C VAL A 139 3.93 -1.20 4.70
N TYR A 140 3.77 -2.08 5.69
CA TYR A 140 2.54 -2.18 6.44
C TYR A 140 2.59 -1.22 7.63
N CYS A 141 1.66 -0.28 7.68
CA CYS A 141 1.49 0.63 8.80
C CYS A 141 0.33 0.15 9.70
N ASP A 142 0.62 -0.06 10.98
CA ASP A 142 -0.38 -0.22 12.02
C ASP A 142 -0.69 1.17 12.59
N MET A 143 -1.92 1.61 12.35
CA MET A 143 -2.42 2.95 12.69
C MET A 143 -3.28 2.97 13.95
N GLU A 144 -3.48 1.82 14.58
CA GLU A 144 -4.44 1.64 15.67
C GLU A 144 -3.75 1.36 17.01
N THR A 145 -2.74 0.49 17.00
CA THR A 145 -2.10 0.04 18.24
C THR A 145 -1.31 1.16 18.89
N ASP A 146 -1.56 1.44 20.17
CA ASP A 146 -0.75 2.35 21.00
C ASP A 146 -0.50 3.73 20.33
N GLY A 147 -1.54 4.31 19.75
CA GLY A 147 -1.50 5.60 19.06
C GLY A 147 -1.10 5.56 17.58
N GLY A 148 -0.80 4.37 17.03
CA GLY A 148 -0.58 4.17 15.59
C GLY A 148 0.75 4.70 15.05
N GLY A 149 0.91 4.66 13.73
CA GLY A 149 2.13 5.10 13.06
C GLY A 149 3.29 4.10 13.18
N TRP A 150 2.98 2.83 13.49
CA TRP A 150 3.97 1.77 13.59
C TRP A 150 4.23 1.12 12.24
N LEU A 151 5.49 0.96 11.87
CA LEU A 151 5.89 0.19 10.70
C LEU A 151 6.10 -1.28 11.11
N VAL A 152 5.24 -2.17 10.61
CA VAL A 152 5.34 -3.61 10.84
C VAL A 152 6.33 -4.23 9.87
N PHE A 153 7.41 -4.81 10.39
CA PHE A 153 8.48 -5.41 9.57
C PHE A 153 8.50 -6.94 9.63
N GLN A 154 7.79 -7.54 10.58
CA GLN A 154 7.59 -8.97 10.67
C GLN A 154 6.14 -9.25 11.04
N ARG A 155 5.54 -10.25 10.40
CA ARG A 155 4.21 -10.76 10.75
C ARG A 155 4.14 -12.28 10.59
N ARG A 156 3.65 -12.97 11.63
CA ARG A 156 3.27 -14.39 11.66
C ARG A 156 1.79 -14.50 12.05
N ARG A 157 1.05 -15.44 11.47
CA ARG A 157 -0.40 -15.59 11.71
C ARG A 157 -0.95 -16.99 11.48
N ASP A 158 -0.48 -17.69 10.45
CA ASP A 158 -1.12 -18.91 9.96
C ASP A 158 -0.16 -19.98 9.45
N GLY A 159 1.14 -19.67 9.33
CA GLY A 159 2.15 -20.59 8.80
C GLY A 159 2.08 -20.79 7.30
N SER A 160 1.40 -19.90 6.55
CA SER A 160 1.32 -19.96 5.09
C SER A 160 2.63 -19.65 4.37
N VAL A 161 3.60 -19.04 5.07
CA VAL A 161 4.93 -18.71 4.54
C VAL A 161 6.00 -19.44 5.34
N ASP A 162 6.96 -20.06 4.65
CA ASP A 162 8.13 -20.64 5.28
C ASP A 162 9.11 -19.54 5.71
N PHE A 163 9.55 -19.61 6.96
CA PHE A 163 10.54 -18.69 7.55
C PHE A 163 11.90 -19.38 7.73
N TYR A 164 12.03 -20.68 7.46
CA TYR A 164 13.32 -21.37 7.49
C TYR A 164 14.09 -21.17 6.18
N LEU A 165 14.46 -19.91 5.93
CA LEU A 165 15.07 -19.45 4.69
C LEU A 165 16.53 -19.00 4.87
N ASP A 166 17.21 -18.82 3.73
CA ASP A 166 18.62 -18.48 3.63
C ASP A 166 18.93 -16.99 3.93
N TRP A 167 20.21 -16.66 4.03
CA TRP A 167 20.69 -15.30 4.28
C TRP A 167 20.17 -14.28 3.27
N ASN A 168 20.20 -14.63 1.99
CA ASN A 168 19.82 -13.73 0.90
C ASN A 168 18.32 -13.40 0.93
N SER A 169 17.50 -14.37 1.33
CA SER A 169 16.06 -14.19 1.55
C SER A 169 15.81 -13.24 2.72
N TYR A 170 16.45 -13.46 3.87
CA TYR A 170 16.34 -12.56 5.01
C TYR A 170 16.90 -11.16 4.75
N LYS A 171 17.94 -11.04 3.92
CA LYS A 171 18.47 -9.76 3.46
C LYS A 171 17.45 -8.97 2.65
N LYS A 172 16.86 -9.58 1.62
CA LYS A 172 15.95 -8.92 0.66
C LYS A 172 14.53 -8.73 1.19
N GLY A 173 14.08 -9.63 2.06
CA GLY A 173 12.69 -9.72 2.48
C GLY A 173 11.92 -10.76 1.66
N PHE A 174 10.85 -11.30 2.25
CA PHE A 174 10.04 -12.36 1.68
C PHE A 174 8.63 -12.36 2.30
N GLY A 175 7.74 -13.16 1.70
CA GLY A 175 6.37 -13.37 2.18
C GLY A 175 5.32 -12.69 1.30
N ARG A 176 4.14 -12.47 1.87
CA ARG A 176 2.95 -11.98 1.16
C ARG A 176 2.30 -10.85 1.94
N GLN A 177 1.78 -9.87 1.21
CA GLN A 177 1.18 -8.68 1.81
C GLN A 177 -0.07 -9.00 2.62
N GLU A 178 -0.80 -10.05 2.23
CA GLU A 178 -2.09 -10.43 2.79
C GLU A 178 -1.97 -11.35 4.03
N SER A 179 -0.77 -11.88 4.31
CA SER A 179 -0.55 -12.88 5.37
C SER A 179 0.72 -12.62 6.16
N GLU A 180 1.78 -13.38 5.89
CA GLU A 180 3.01 -13.40 6.68
C GLU A 180 4.18 -12.86 5.85
N PHE A 181 5.06 -12.09 6.48
CA PHE A 181 6.22 -11.53 5.80
C PHE A 181 7.37 -11.17 6.75
N TRP A 182 8.55 -11.06 6.15
CA TRP A 182 9.73 -10.40 6.71
C TRP A 182 10.15 -9.30 5.74
N LEU A 183 10.24 -8.05 6.21
CA LEU A 183 10.50 -6.89 5.36
C LEU A 183 11.88 -6.92 4.68
N GLY A 184 12.84 -7.62 5.27
CA GLY A 184 14.20 -7.71 4.78
C GLY A 184 15.19 -6.90 5.63
N ASN A 185 16.30 -7.53 6.02
CA ASN A 185 17.30 -6.93 6.90
C ASN A 185 17.89 -5.65 6.33
N GLU A 186 18.09 -5.60 5.00
CA GLU A 186 18.61 -4.40 4.35
C GLU A 186 17.61 -3.25 4.45
N ASN A 187 16.33 -3.52 4.22
CA ASN A 187 15.28 -2.52 4.35
C ASN A 187 15.17 -2.01 5.78
N ILE A 188 15.21 -2.91 6.78
CA ILE A 188 15.16 -2.56 8.20
C ILE A 188 16.39 -1.75 8.61
N HIS A 189 17.59 -2.12 8.14
CA HIS A 189 18.83 -1.36 8.38
C HIS A 189 18.70 0.08 7.86
N GLN A 190 18.27 0.26 6.61
CA GLN A 190 18.12 1.61 6.03
C GLN A 190 17.08 2.45 6.78
N LEU A 191 15.96 1.85 7.17
CA LEU A 191 14.88 2.53 7.90
C LEU A 191 15.29 2.93 9.32
N THR A 192 16.11 2.12 9.99
CA THR A 192 16.57 2.37 11.37
C THR A 192 17.92 3.11 11.45
N LYS A 193 18.48 3.52 10.30
CA LYS A 193 19.76 4.23 10.24
C LYS A 193 19.68 5.66 10.80
N ALA A 194 18.58 6.35 10.50
CA ALA A 194 18.44 7.80 10.68
C ALA A 194 18.04 8.23 12.10
N GLY A 195 17.61 7.31 12.96
CA GLY A 195 17.15 7.67 14.30
C GLY A 195 16.99 6.48 15.24
N SER A 196 16.82 6.80 16.51
CA SER A 196 16.46 5.83 17.53
C SER A 196 14.95 5.60 17.47
N MET A 197 14.53 4.40 17.09
CA MET A 197 13.11 4.03 16.97
C MET A 197 12.72 3.11 18.12
N HIS A 198 11.52 3.27 18.65
CA HIS A 198 10.97 2.34 19.63
C HIS A 198 10.62 1.04 18.93
N LEU A 199 10.91 -0.11 19.56
CA LEU A 199 10.43 -1.41 19.09
C LEU A 199 9.27 -1.87 19.95
N ARG A 200 8.24 -2.39 19.29
CA ARG A 200 7.13 -3.10 19.90
C ARG A 200 7.02 -4.49 19.28
N VAL A 201 6.82 -5.48 20.14
CA VAL A 201 6.54 -6.86 19.76
C VAL A 201 5.16 -7.22 20.31
N ASP A 202 4.22 -7.51 19.42
CA ASP A 202 2.87 -7.99 19.77
C ASP A 202 2.78 -9.51 19.57
N LEU A 203 2.17 -10.20 20.51
CA LEU A 203 2.10 -11.66 20.55
C LEU A 203 0.66 -12.10 20.88
N GLU A 204 0.14 -13.11 20.16
CA GLU A 204 -1.15 -13.74 20.43
C GLU A 204 -1.01 -15.25 20.49
N ASP A 205 -1.46 -15.88 21.57
CA ASP A 205 -1.44 -17.34 21.69
C ASP A 205 -2.65 -18.01 21.00
N PHE A 206 -2.65 -19.35 20.91
CA PHE A 206 -3.76 -20.10 20.30
C PHE A 206 -5.08 -20.01 21.09
N LYS A 207 -5.06 -19.50 22.32
CA LYS A 207 -6.25 -19.24 23.14
C LYS A 207 -6.76 -17.80 22.98
N GLY A 208 -6.12 -16.98 22.14
CA GLY A 208 -6.46 -15.59 21.90
C GLY A 208 -5.92 -14.62 22.95
N LYS A 209 -5.04 -15.06 23.86
CA LYS A 209 -4.41 -14.15 24.84
C LYS A 209 -3.37 -13.30 24.12
N ARG A 210 -3.54 -11.98 24.21
CA ARG A 210 -2.61 -10.99 23.66
C ARG A 210 -1.64 -10.47 24.71
N THR A 211 -0.37 -10.44 24.38
CA THR A 211 0.69 -9.85 25.19
C THR A 211 1.62 -9.02 24.31
N PHE A 212 2.42 -8.15 24.94
CA PHE A 212 3.37 -7.31 24.19
C PHE A 212 4.66 -7.06 24.98
N ALA A 213 5.70 -6.60 24.29
CA ALA A 213 6.97 -6.13 24.85
C ALA A 213 7.45 -4.89 24.10
N MET A 214 8.00 -3.90 24.83
CA MET A 214 8.49 -2.64 24.26
C MET A 214 9.94 -2.35 24.66
N TYR A 215 10.68 -1.75 23.74
CA TYR A 215 12.09 -1.39 23.91
C TYR A 215 12.33 0.06 23.46
N GLU A 216 13.25 0.73 24.15
CA GLU A 216 13.55 2.15 23.97
C GLU A 216 14.13 2.46 22.60
N THR A 217 15.03 1.60 22.11
CA THR A 217 15.71 1.81 20.83
C THR A 217 15.82 0.49 20.07
N PHE A 218 15.73 0.56 18.75
CA PHE A 218 15.93 -0.58 17.85
C PHE A 218 16.61 -0.12 16.57
N LYS A 219 17.69 -0.81 16.23
CA LYS A 219 18.46 -0.58 15.02
C LYS A 219 19.15 -1.85 14.57
N LEU A 220 19.23 -2.05 13.26
CA LEU A 220 20.12 -3.06 12.68
C LEU A 220 21.35 -2.40 12.08
N GLN A 221 22.51 -3.02 12.27
CA GLN A 221 23.72 -2.63 11.56
C GLN A 221 23.71 -3.10 10.10
N SER A 222 24.74 -2.76 9.33
CA SER A 222 24.83 -3.11 7.92
C SER A 222 25.12 -4.60 7.70
N GLU A 223 25.15 -5.05 6.45
CA GLU A 223 25.51 -6.44 6.11
C GLU A 223 26.94 -6.79 6.50
N GLU A 224 27.88 -5.84 6.41
CA GLU A 224 29.28 -6.01 6.81
C GLU A 224 29.38 -6.36 8.30
N GLU A 225 28.51 -5.74 9.11
CA GLU A 225 28.31 -6.02 10.53
C GLU A 225 27.25 -7.11 10.77
N LYS A 226 26.87 -7.85 9.73
CA LYS A 226 25.99 -9.02 9.77
C LYS A 226 24.61 -8.71 10.36
N TYR A 227 24.09 -7.52 10.07
CA TYR A 227 22.80 -7.03 10.57
C TYR A 227 22.67 -7.16 12.09
N GLN A 228 23.75 -6.89 12.83
CA GLN A 228 23.79 -6.95 14.28
C GLN A 228 22.66 -6.13 14.91
N LEU A 229 21.96 -6.73 15.88
CA LEU A 229 20.89 -6.07 16.62
C LEU A 229 21.47 -5.07 17.61
N HIS A 230 21.05 -3.81 17.53
CA HIS A 230 21.23 -2.84 18.59
C HIS A 230 19.87 -2.54 19.23
N LEU A 231 19.72 -2.97 20.48
CA LEU A 231 18.48 -2.82 21.23
C LEU A 231 18.73 -2.03 22.52
N GLY A 232 17.89 -1.03 22.76
CA GLY A 232 17.87 -0.22 23.97
C GLY A 232 17.21 -0.94 25.14
N LYS A 233 16.97 -0.20 26.23
CA LYS A 233 16.40 -0.78 27.45
C LYS A 233 14.99 -1.29 27.20
N PHE A 234 14.64 -2.39 27.87
CA PHE A 234 13.26 -2.84 27.96
C PHE A 234 12.43 -1.81 28.75
N ILE A 235 11.34 -1.33 28.14
CA ILE A 235 10.43 -0.35 28.74
C ILE A 235 9.37 -1.07 29.58
N GLY A 236 8.85 -2.19 29.09
CA GLY A 236 7.75 -2.89 29.72
C GLY A 236 6.89 -3.68 28.73
N GLY A 237 5.89 -4.37 29.26
CA GLY A 237 4.92 -5.13 28.48
C GLY A 237 4.59 -6.47 29.13
N SER A 238 3.36 -6.95 28.91
CA SER A 238 2.83 -8.15 29.55
C SER A 238 3.49 -9.47 29.10
N ALA A 239 4.31 -9.45 28.04
CA ALA A 239 5.11 -10.60 27.61
C ALA A 239 6.45 -10.72 28.36
N GLY A 240 6.88 -9.68 29.09
CA GLY A 240 8.21 -9.59 29.69
C GLY A 240 9.33 -9.52 28.64
N ASP A 241 10.58 -9.54 29.11
CA ASP A 241 11.76 -9.34 28.25
C ASP A 241 12.40 -10.67 27.81
N SER A 242 12.35 -10.95 26.50
CA SER A 242 13.08 -12.06 25.88
C SER A 242 13.91 -11.65 24.67
N LEU A 243 14.20 -10.36 24.51
CA LEU A 243 15.00 -9.84 23.40
C LEU A 243 16.30 -9.14 23.84
N SER A 244 16.39 -8.60 25.06
CA SER A 244 17.61 -7.89 25.49
C SER A 244 18.87 -8.75 25.42
N THR A 245 18.77 -10.06 25.67
CA THR A 245 19.91 -11.00 25.56
C THR A 245 20.44 -11.18 24.13
N HIS A 246 19.66 -10.77 23.14
CA HIS A 246 20.00 -10.81 21.72
C HIS A 246 20.66 -9.50 21.25
N SER A 247 20.63 -8.44 22.06
CA SER A 247 21.31 -7.18 21.75
C SER A 247 22.83 -7.40 21.61
N GLY A 248 23.42 -6.79 20.58
CA GLY A 248 24.81 -6.97 20.21
C GLY A 248 25.14 -8.30 19.53
N LYS A 249 24.15 -9.13 19.18
CA LYS A 249 24.39 -10.37 18.42
C LYS A 249 24.18 -10.15 16.92
N PRO A 250 25.05 -10.72 16.07
CA PRO A 250 24.84 -10.72 14.62
C PRO A 250 23.66 -11.63 14.26
N PHE A 251 23.06 -11.39 13.10
CA PHE A 251 22.00 -12.25 12.58
C PHE A 251 22.60 -13.56 12.05
N SER A 252 21.87 -14.67 12.16
CA SER A 252 22.27 -15.98 11.67
C SER A 252 21.12 -16.69 10.97
N THR A 253 21.45 -17.38 9.87
CA THR A 253 20.55 -18.26 9.10
C THR A 253 21.17 -19.65 8.98
N HIS A 254 20.41 -20.61 8.43
CA HIS A 254 20.90 -21.98 8.30
C HIS A 254 22.13 -22.12 7.38
N ASP A 255 22.33 -21.20 6.44
CA ASP A 255 23.44 -21.18 5.49
C ASP A 255 24.59 -20.23 5.91
N ARG A 256 24.34 -19.32 6.86
CA ARG A 256 25.35 -18.37 7.37
C ARG A 256 25.31 -18.31 8.89
N ASP A 257 26.24 -19.03 9.50
CA ASP A 257 26.44 -19.06 10.95
C ASP A 257 27.27 -17.87 11.42
N ASN A 258 26.69 -17.01 12.23
CA ASN A 258 27.38 -15.93 12.92
C ASN A 258 27.17 -15.99 14.44
N ASP A 259 26.61 -17.07 14.98
CA ASP A 259 26.30 -17.14 16.40
C ASP A 259 27.54 -17.49 17.26
N ASN A 260 27.35 -17.58 18.58
CA ASN A 260 28.44 -17.78 19.54
C ASN A 260 28.64 -19.25 19.93
N LYS A 261 28.13 -20.21 19.15
CA LYS A 261 28.31 -21.66 19.36
C LYS A 261 29.23 -22.27 18.31
N GLU A 262 29.75 -23.46 18.62
CA GLU A 262 30.38 -24.34 17.63
C GLU A 262 29.33 -24.95 16.67
N THR A 263 28.07 -25.01 17.10
CA THR A 263 26.96 -25.57 16.33
C THR A 263 25.99 -24.47 15.91
N ASN A 264 25.59 -24.46 14.64
CA ASN A 264 24.68 -23.47 14.09
C ASN A 264 23.29 -23.54 14.74
N CYS A 265 22.96 -22.51 15.54
CA CYS A 265 21.67 -22.42 16.23
C CYS A 265 20.51 -22.37 15.25
N ALA A 266 20.62 -21.63 14.14
CA ALA A 266 19.58 -21.52 13.13
C ALA A 266 19.16 -22.89 12.56
N LYS A 267 20.12 -23.81 12.37
CA LYS A 267 19.83 -25.21 11.99
C LYS A 267 19.13 -26.00 13.09
N ILE A 268 19.57 -25.85 14.34
CA ILE A 268 19.02 -26.60 15.48
C ILE A 268 17.58 -26.18 15.77
N VAL A 269 17.31 -24.88 15.79
CA VAL A 269 16.02 -24.31 16.22
C VAL A 269 15.11 -23.94 15.05
N GLN A 270 15.52 -24.30 13.83
CA GLN A 270 14.78 -24.14 12.58
C GLN A 270 14.18 -22.74 12.40
N GLY A 271 15.04 -21.72 12.43
CA GLY A 271 14.65 -20.32 12.24
C GLY A 271 15.83 -19.46 11.82
N ALA A 272 15.65 -18.14 11.85
CA ALA A 272 16.73 -17.18 11.69
C ALA A 272 16.56 -16.03 12.67
N TRP A 273 17.63 -15.68 13.38
CA TRP A 273 17.58 -14.71 14.47
C TRP A 273 18.96 -14.20 14.84
N TRP A 274 19.00 -13.24 15.76
CA TRP A 274 20.22 -12.79 16.43
C TRP A 274 20.63 -13.77 17.54
N TYR A 275 20.97 -15.01 17.17
CA TYR A 275 21.21 -16.09 18.13
C TYR A 275 22.43 -15.85 19.04
N TYR A 276 22.36 -16.38 20.27
CA TYR A 276 23.50 -16.48 21.19
C TYR A 276 23.78 -17.96 21.50
N THR A 277 23.08 -18.60 22.45
CA THR A 277 23.31 -19.99 22.89
C THR A 277 22.03 -20.70 23.39
N CYS A 278 20.93 -20.80 22.64
CA CYS A 278 20.67 -20.24 21.31
C CYS A 278 19.75 -19.02 21.37
N TYR A 279 18.68 -19.06 22.18
CA TYR A 279 17.72 -17.96 22.22
C TYR A 279 16.91 -17.84 23.51
N ARG A 280 16.36 -16.64 23.73
CA ARG A 280 15.20 -16.40 24.61
C ARG A 280 13.94 -16.05 23.81
N SER A 281 14.08 -15.56 22.58
CA SER A 281 13.00 -15.37 21.62
C SER A 281 13.36 -15.98 20.25
N ASN A 282 12.38 -16.57 19.56
CA ASN A 282 12.60 -17.21 18.24
C ASN A 282 11.39 -17.00 17.32
N LEU A 283 11.01 -15.74 17.09
CA LEU A 283 9.73 -15.40 16.41
C LEU A 283 9.71 -15.76 14.92
N ASN A 284 10.87 -16.07 14.35
CA ASN A 284 11.07 -16.49 12.97
C ASN A 284 11.29 -18.01 12.82
N ALA A 285 10.98 -18.78 13.86
CA ALA A 285 10.98 -20.24 13.74
C ALA A 285 9.93 -20.73 12.74
N ARG A 286 10.11 -21.96 12.28
CA ARG A 286 9.09 -22.70 11.54
C ARG A 286 7.78 -22.75 12.33
N TYR A 287 6.66 -22.56 11.63
CA TYR A 287 5.33 -22.46 12.23
C TYR A 287 4.77 -23.85 12.59
N ALA A 288 4.22 -24.01 13.80
CA ALA A 288 3.58 -25.26 14.23
C ALA A 288 2.10 -25.26 13.80
N VAL A 289 1.75 -26.04 12.77
CA VAL A 289 0.36 -26.15 12.29
C VAL A 289 -0.44 -27.02 13.27
N ASN A 290 -1.62 -26.52 13.70
CA ASN A 290 -2.62 -27.23 14.51
C ASN A 290 -2.16 -27.79 15.87
N GLY A 291 -1.09 -27.26 16.47
CA GLY A 291 -0.63 -27.65 17.81
C GLY A 291 -0.29 -29.14 17.98
N GLN A 292 -0.20 -29.89 16.87
CA GLN A 292 -0.03 -31.35 16.87
C GLN A 292 1.42 -31.79 16.81
N GLU A 293 2.37 -30.89 16.54
CA GLU A 293 3.77 -31.10 16.87
C GLU A 293 4.31 -29.76 17.34
N ALA A 294 4.30 -29.53 18.66
CA ALA A 294 5.17 -28.52 19.23
C ALA A 294 6.60 -29.02 18.95
N HIS A 295 7.19 -28.56 17.84
CA HIS A 295 8.63 -28.67 17.66
C HIS A 295 9.29 -28.25 18.98
N GLN A 296 10.37 -28.92 19.38
CA GLN A 296 11.11 -28.58 20.61
C GLN A 296 11.41 -27.08 20.70
N TYR A 297 11.52 -26.43 19.53
CA TYR A 297 11.69 -25.00 19.33
C TYR A 297 10.65 -24.49 18.33
N GLY A 298 9.99 -23.39 18.62
CA GLY A 298 9.05 -22.76 17.68
C GLY A 298 9.00 -21.24 17.84
N ILE A 299 7.86 -20.63 17.50
CA ILE A 299 7.65 -19.18 17.57
C ILE A 299 7.50 -18.79 19.05
N ASP A 300 8.63 -18.67 19.73
CA ASP A 300 8.69 -18.67 21.19
C ASP A 300 9.11 -17.32 21.78
N TRP A 301 8.61 -17.05 22.99
CA TRP A 301 9.01 -15.93 23.84
C TRP A 301 9.13 -16.42 25.29
N ALA A 302 10.35 -16.58 25.79
CA ALA A 302 10.64 -17.33 27.01
C ALA A 302 9.96 -16.77 28.28
N THR A 303 9.89 -15.46 28.44
CA THR A 303 9.23 -14.81 29.60
C THR A 303 7.71 -14.76 29.49
N GLY A 304 7.16 -15.07 28.32
CA GLY A 304 5.73 -15.14 28.09
C GLY A 304 5.23 -16.57 28.31
N ASN A 305 4.93 -17.29 27.23
CA ASN A 305 4.45 -18.67 27.32
C ASN A 305 5.56 -19.69 27.68
N GLY A 306 6.83 -19.32 27.52
CA GLY A 306 7.97 -20.22 27.66
C GLY A 306 8.43 -20.81 26.33
N ILE A 307 9.56 -21.50 26.35
CA ILE A 307 10.12 -22.20 25.19
C ILE A 307 9.28 -23.44 24.87
N GLY A 308 9.09 -23.74 23.59
CA GLY A 308 8.27 -24.87 23.12
C GLY A 308 6.76 -24.63 23.20
N LYS A 309 6.33 -23.42 23.54
CA LYS A 309 4.92 -23.01 23.57
C LYS A 309 4.69 -21.87 22.59
N SER A 310 4.65 -22.24 21.32
CA SER A 310 4.62 -21.27 20.23
C SER A 310 3.38 -20.39 20.22
N TYR A 311 3.57 -19.14 19.82
CA TYR A 311 2.50 -18.20 19.55
C TYR A 311 1.84 -18.47 18.20
N LYS A 312 0.57 -18.08 18.10
CA LYS A 312 -0.23 -18.15 16.88
C LYS A 312 0.05 -16.94 15.99
N CYS A 313 0.00 -15.73 16.57
CA CYS A 313 0.28 -14.51 15.83
C CYS A 313 1.44 -13.76 16.49
N THR A 314 2.32 -13.20 15.68
CA THR A 314 3.36 -12.27 16.15
C THR A 314 3.50 -11.13 15.18
N GLU A 315 3.74 -9.93 15.70
CA GLU A 315 4.14 -8.79 14.90
C GLU A 315 5.30 -8.08 15.56
N MET A 316 6.32 -7.73 14.77
CA MET A 316 7.38 -6.82 15.20
C MET A 316 7.24 -5.53 14.43
N LYS A 317 7.24 -4.41 15.15
CA LYS A 317 6.98 -3.09 14.58
C LYS A 317 7.80 -2.01 15.27
N PHE A 318 8.20 -0.99 14.53
CA PHE A 318 8.93 0.15 15.08
C PHE A 318 8.32 1.49 14.68
N ARG A 319 8.62 2.51 15.49
CA ARG A 319 8.11 3.88 15.36
C ARG A 319 9.15 4.86 15.85
#